data_AF-T2HP73-F1
#
_entry.id   AF-T2HP73-F1
#
_cell.length_a   1.000
_cell.length_b   1.000
_cell.length_c   1.000
_cell.angle_alpha   90.00
_cell.angle_beta   90.00
_cell.angle_gamma   90.00
#
_symmetry.space_group_name_H-M   'P 1'
#
loop_
_entity.id
_entity.type
_entity.pdbx_description
1 polymer ?
#
loop_
_entity_poly.entity_id
_entity_poly.type
_entity_poly.pdbx_seq_one_letter_code
_entity_poly.pdbx_strand_id
1 'polypeptide(L)' 'DECNINEHRFLVALYTFRSRRFHCGGTLINQEWVLSAARCNRKNIRIQLGMHSTNVINEDVQTRVPKEKFFCLSSK' A
#
# COMPACT_ATOMS: atom_id res chain seq x y z
N ASP A 1 -17.63 -14.40 2.24
CA ASP A 1 -17.51 -14.03 0.82
C ASP A 1 -16.32 -13.11 0.61
N GLU A 2 -15.64 -13.27 -0.51
CA GLU A 2 -14.51 -12.44 -0.93
C GLU A 2 -15.04 -11.16 -1.61
N CYS A 3 -14.30 -10.05 -1.49
CA CYS A 3 -14.69 -8.78 -2.13
C CYS A 3 -14.62 -8.90 -3.65
N ASN A 4 -15.28 -8.01 -4.39
CA ASN A 4 -15.09 -7.99 -5.85
C ASN A 4 -13.70 -7.41 -6.22
N ILE A 5 -13.05 -8.01 -7.21
CA ILE A 5 -11.72 -7.62 -7.72
C ILE A 5 -11.59 -6.13 -8.07
N ASN A 6 -12.69 -5.48 -8.47
CA ASN A 6 -12.70 -4.08 -8.88
C ASN A 6 -13.27 -3.11 -7.83
N GLU A 7 -13.73 -3.60 -6.69
CA GLU A 7 -14.46 -2.79 -5.69
C GLU A 7 -13.53 -1.86 -4.90
N HIS A 8 -12.28 -2.27 -4.70
CA HIS A 8 -11.32 -1.60 -3.83
C HIS A 8 -10.08 -1.12 -4.58
N ARG A 9 -10.23 -0.47 -5.74
CA ARG A 9 -9.08 -0.01 -6.55
C ARG A 9 -8.15 0.98 -5.83
N PHE A 10 -8.66 1.65 -4.79
CA PHE A 10 -7.88 2.53 -3.93
C PHE A 10 -7.08 1.78 -2.85
N LEU A 11 -7.28 0.47 -2.66
CA LEU A 11 -6.58 -0.31 -1.65
C LEU A 11 -5.11 -0.48 -2.03
N VAL A 12 -4.25 -0.28 -1.04
CA VAL A 12 -2.81 -0.40 -1.18
C VAL A 12 -2.28 -1.46 -0.24
N ALA A 13 -1.44 -2.35 -0.75
CA ALA A 13 -0.67 -3.28 0.07
C ALA A 13 0.77 -2.78 0.25
N LEU A 14 1.21 -2.64 1.49
CA LEU A 14 2.57 -2.22 1.83
C LEU A 14 3.40 -3.45 2.17
N TYR A 15 4.50 -3.65 1.44
CA TYR A 15 5.40 -4.78 1.61
C TYR A 15 6.76 -4.35 2.14
N THR A 16 7.37 -5.15 3.00
CA THR A 16 8.75 -4.93 3.40
C THR A 16 9.72 -5.46 2.33
N PHE A 17 10.75 -4.67 2.00
CA PHE A 17 11.69 -5.03 0.94
C PHE A 17 12.48 -6.32 1.23
N ARG A 18 12.88 -6.53 2.49
CA ARG A 18 13.72 -7.67 2.90
C ARG A 18 12.99 -9.00 2.90
N SER A 19 11.78 -9.04 3.44
CA SER A 19 11.06 -10.32 3.62
C SER A 19 10.03 -10.60 2.52
N ARG A 20 9.74 -9.61 1.66
CA ARG A 20 8.63 -9.66 0.68
C ARG A 20 7.29 -10.04 1.33
N ARG A 21 7.15 -9.84 2.64
CA ARG A 21 5.91 -10.08 3.37
C ARG A 21 5.07 -8.81 3.41
N PHE A 22 3.76 -9.02 3.31
CA PHE A 22 2.75 -8.00 3.59
C PHE A 22 2.98 -7.44 4.99
N HIS A 23 2.94 -6.12 5.10
CA HIS A 23 3.20 -5.42 6.35
C HIS A 23 1.97 -4.69 6.87
N CYS A 24 1.34 -3.89 6.02
CA CYS A 24 0.22 -3.02 6.34
C CYS A 24 -0.60 -2.70 5.08
N GLY A 25 -1.78 -2.14 5.29
CA GLY A 25 -2.56 -1.51 4.24
C GLY A 25 -2.31 0.00 4.11
N GLY A 26 -2.89 0.57 3.07
CA GLY A 26 -3.02 2.01 2.86
C GLY A 26 -4.11 2.30 1.84
N THR A 27 -4.32 3.59 1.55
CA THR A 27 -5.31 4.06 0.59
C THR A 27 -4.65 5.03 -0.38
N LEU A 28 -4.83 4.79 -1.67
CA LEU A 28 -4.46 5.71 -2.73
C LEU A 28 -5.45 6.87 -2.71
N ILE A 29 -4.99 8.05 -2.31
CA ILE A 29 -5.83 9.25 -2.19
C ILE A 29 -5.80 10.11 -3.45
N ASN A 30 -4.77 9.95 -4.29
CA ASN A 30 -4.69 10.46 -5.65
C ASN A 30 -3.61 9.67 -6.44
N GLN A 31 -3.29 10.10 -7.66
CA GLN A 31 -2.35 9.40 -8.54
C GLN A 31 -0.94 9.20 -7.95
N GLU A 32 -0.47 10.06 -7.05
CA GLU A 32 0.91 10.06 -6.54
C GLU A 32 1.02 9.94 -5.02
N TRP A 33 -0.12 9.93 -4.32
CA TRP A 33 -0.18 9.97 -2.86
C TRP A 33 -0.93 8.79 -2.26
N VAL A 34 -0.29 8.14 -1.29
CA VAL A 34 -0.86 7.06 -0.48
C VAL A 34 -0.88 7.49 0.98
N LEU A 35 -2.04 7.34 1.60
CA LEU A 35 -2.20 7.51 3.04
C LEU A 35 -2.12 6.14 3.75
N SER A 36 -1.42 6.09 4.88
CA SER A 36 -1.35 4.92 5.75
C SER A 36 -1.11 5.34 7.21
N ALA A 37 -1.18 4.41 8.13
CA ALA A 37 -0.94 4.67 9.54
C ALA A 37 0.56 4.91 9.82
N ALA A 38 0.89 5.88 10.68
CA ALA A 38 2.28 6.20 11.03
C ALA A 38 3.05 4.97 11.58
N ARG A 39 2.38 4.07 12.31
CA ARG A 39 2.95 2.82 12.86
C ARG A 39 3.41 1.84 11.77
N CYS A 40 2.88 1.95 10.55
CA CYS A 40 3.23 1.13 9.40
C CYS A 40 4.52 1.58 8.70
N ASN A 41 5.14 2.68 9.12
CA ASN A 41 6.39 3.14 8.52
C ASN A 41 7.54 2.14 8.74
N ARG A 42 8.29 1.87 7.67
CA ARG A 42 9.53 1.07 7.65
C ARG A 42 10.51 1.70 6.66
N LYS A 43 11.82 1.51 6.85
CA LYS A 43 12.87 2.12 6.01
C LYS A 43 12.65 1.83 4.52
N ASN A 44 12.47 0.55 4.16
CA ASN A 44 12.33 0.10 2.78
C ASN A 44 10.94 -0.54 2.56
N ILE A 45 9.95 0.29 2.22
CA ILE A 45 8.58 -0.15 1.87
C ILE A 45 8.44 -0.18 0.35
N ARG A 46 7.75 -1.21 -0.16
CA ARG A 46 7.18 -1.23 -1.50
C ARG A 46 5.66 -1.06 -1.40
N ILE A 47 5.12 -0.29 -2.32
CA ILE A 47 3.70 0.02 -2.44
C ILE A 47 3.17 -0.84 -3.58
N GLN A 48 2.17 -1.69 -3.34
CA GLN A 48 1.47 -2.43 -4.38
C GLN A 48 0.03 -1.93 -4.53
N LEU A 49 -0.32 -1.57 -5.76
CA LEU A 49 -1.65 -1.12 -6.19
C LEU A 49 -2.26 -2.18 -7.12
N GLY A 50 -3.60 -2.23 -7.22
CA GLY A 50 -4.30 -3.16 -8.11
C GLY A 50 -4.25 -4.62 -7.66
N MET A 51 -3.82 -4.88 -6.41
CA MET A 51 -3.76 -6.24 -5.87
C MET A 51 -5.10 -6.63 -5.27
N HIS A 52 -5.62 -7.79 -5.66
CA HIS A 52 -6.83 -8.36 -5.05
C HIS A 52 -6.51 -9.58 -4.18
N SER A 53 -5.61 -10.45 -4.65
CA SER A 53 -5.15 -11.63 -3.92
C SER A 53 -3.65 -11.57 -3.64
N THR A 54 -3.22 -12.10 -2.50
CA THR A 54 -1.78 -12.27 -2.22
C THR A 54 -1.18 -13.49 -2.91
N ASN A 55 -2.03 -14.41 -3.39
CA ASN A 55 -1.63 -15.67 -4.01
C ASN A 55 -1.65 -15.60 -5.54
N VAL A 56 -2.47 -14.72 -6.11
CA VAL A 56 -2.61 -14.49 -7.56
C VAL A 56 -2.27 -13.05 -7.87
N ILE A 57 -1.36 -12.83 -8.82
CA ILE A 57 -0.94 -11.49 -9.24
C ILE A 57 -1.88 -11.02 -10.36
N ASN A 58 -2.58 -9.91 -10.15
CA ASN A 58 -3.39 -9.28 -11.18
C ASN A 58 -2.51 -8.62 -12.26
N GLU A 59 -2.98 -8.54 -13.51
CA GLU A 59 -2.24 -7.92 -14.62
C GLU A 59 -1.98 -6.42 -14.41
N ASP A 60 -2.88 -5.73 -13.73
CA ASP A 60 -2.82 -4.30 -13.45
C ASP A 60 -2.06 -3.95 -12.17
N VAL A 61 -1.37 -4.93 -11.55
CA VAL A 61 -0.56 -4.68 -10.35
C VAL A 61 0.58 -3.71 -10.67
N GLN A 62 0.63 -2.61 -9.91
CA GLN A 62 1.72 -1.64 -9.99
C GLN A 62 2.52 -1.66 -8.70
N THR A 63 3.85 -1.79 -8.83
CA THR A 63 4.77 -1.67 -7.69
C THR A 63 5.46 -0.30 -7.74
N ARG A 64 5.33 0.47 -6.66
CA ARG A 64 5.94 1.78 -6.49
C ARG A 64 6.79 1.83 -5.21
N VAL A 65 7.66 2.83 -5.12
CA VAL A 65 8.42 3.14 -3.91
C VAL A 65 8.12 4.57 -3.47
N PRO A 66 7.96 4.84 -2.17
CA PRO A 66 7.74 6.21 -1.71
C PRO A 66 9.00 7.04 -1.97
N LYS A 67 8.84 8.17 -2.67
CA LYS A 67 9.90 9.16 -2.84
C LYS A 67 10.22 9.83 -1.50
N GLU A 68 9.17 10.24 -0.80
CA GLU A 68 9.22 10.90 0.51
C GLU A 68 8.11 10.36 1.42
N LYS A 69 8.21 10.66 2.72
CA LYS A 69 7.23 10.26 3.72
C LYS A 69 6.92 11.44 4.63
N PHE A 70 5.65 11.78 4.70
CA PHE A 70 5.15 12.84 5.56
C PHE A 70 4.40 12.23 6.74
N PHE A 71 4.58 12.84 7.92
CA PHE A 71 3.92 12.40 9.14
C PHE A 71 3.00 13.50 9.62
N CYS A 72 1.73 13.16 9.83
CA CYS A 72 0.82 14.01 10.58
C CYS A 72 1.25 13.96 12.05
N LEU A 73 1.99 14.96 12.50
CA LEU A 73 2.31 15.12 13.91
C LEU A 73 1.02 15.59 14.60
N SER A 74 0.65 14.96 15.71
CA SER A 74 -0.41 15.50 16.55
C SER A 74 0.03 16.90 16.97
N SER A 75 -0.70 17.95 16.58
CA SER A 75 -0.62 19.18 17.35
C SER A 75 -1.22 18.84 18.71
N LYS A 76 -0.42 18.99 19.76
CA LYS A 76 -0.97 18.99 21.11
C LYS A 76 -1.81 20.23 21.32
#